data_AF-A0A841AZU7-F1
#
_entry.id   AF-A0A841AZU7-F1
#
_cell.length_a   1.000
_cell.length_b   1.000
_cell.length_c   1.000
_cell.angle_alpha   90.00
_cell.angle_beta   90.00
_cell.angle_gamma   90.00
#
_symmetry.space_group_name_H-M   'P 1'
#
loop_
_entity.id
_entity.type
_entity.pdbx_description
1 polymer ?
#
loop_
_entity_poly.entity_id
_entity_poly.type
_entity_poly.pdbx_seq_one_letter_code
_entity_poly.pdbx_strand_id
1 'polypeptide(L)'
;MRLFRRSRKSEDVPDPRTAWPEQPVPEDAAAAAVTFWEAWFALLPEVSAALGDREPHRVEHDLCTIVEALHPRLHFSLDRGHRAIYSLVLTGQEDPELRPYTDAWKAAAPPEDAIWEYHDSVPPVPDPSEVTVNLGETRIALADVRVTAKVDDSAGRVDVTVFHPLIEELRPETRTTMTFLPLDATLGERVAAERLGKVELVTEAQDGQLTLLELREVVGRLGSPTPGNVGTPD
;
A
#
# COMPACT_ATOMS: atom_id res chain seq x y z
N MET A 1 -47.74 -48.18 22.30
CA MET A 1 -46.65 -47.92 21.35
C MET A 1 -46.11 -46.52 21.59
N ARG A 2 -44.86 -46.40 22.06
CA ARG A 2 -44.15 -45.12 22.23
C ARG A 2 -43.62 -44.67 20.87
N LEU A 3 -44.02 -43.50 20.39
CA LEU A 3 -43.40 -42.85 19.24
C LEU A 3 -42.54 -41.69 19.74
N PHE A 4 -41.24 -41.86 19.55
CA PHE A 4 -40.17 -40.97 19.95
C PHE A 4 -40.27 -39.64 19.20
N ARG A 5 -40.39 -38.53 19.93
CA ARG A 5 -40.22 -37.19 19.39
C ARG A 5 -38.71 -36.95 19.24
N ARG A 6 -38.21 -37.07 18.01
CA ARG A 6 -36.82 -36.78 17.65
C ARG A 6 -36.60 -35.27 17.82
N SER A 7 -35.91 -34.86 18.88
CA SER A 7 -35.45 -33.48 19.04
C SER A 7 -34.47 -33.18 17.89
N ARG A 8 -34.79 -32.19 17.06
CA ARG A 8 -33.82 -31.62 16.11
C ARG A 8 -32.72 -31.01 16.98
N LYS A 9 -31.51 -31.56 16.84
CA LYS A 9 -30.27 -30.91 17.28
C LYS A 9 -30.35 -29.46 16.79
N SER A 10 -30.40 -28.51 17.73
CA SER A 10 -30.08 -27.12 17.46
C SER A 10 -28.66 -27.14 16.89
N GLU A 11 -28.55 -26.91 15.58
CA GLU A 11 -27.26 -26.71 14.93
C GLU A 11 -26.57 -25.54 15.62
N ASP A 12 -25.29 -25.76 15.93
CA ASP A 12 -24.36 -24.83 16.56
C ASP A 12 -24.49 -23.45 15.92
N VAL A 13 -25.12 -22.52 16.64
CA VAL A 13 -24.88 -21.10 16.41
C VAL A 13 -23.59 -20.83 17.17
N PRO A 14 -22.47 -20.51 16.48
CA PRO A 14 -21.21 -20.21 17.14
C PRO A 14 -21.45 -19.07 18.15
N ASP A 15 -20.95 -19.24 19.37
CA ASP A 15 -21.06 -18.20 20.39
C ASP A 15 -20.41 -16.93 19.81
N PRO A 16 -21.06 -15.77 19.83
CA PRO A 16 -20.45 -14.52 19.37
C PRO A 16 -19.16 -14.13 20.12
N ARG A 17 -18.80 -14.85 21.19
CA ARG A 17 -17.53 -14.77 21.92
C ARG A 17 -16.51 -15.85 21.56
N THR A 18 -16.85 -16.80 20.70
CA THR A 18 -15.87 -17.73 20.14
C THR A 18 -14.90 -16.91 19.30
N ALA A 19 -13.63 -16.86 19.73
CA ALA A 19 -12.58 -16.30 18.89
C ALA A 19 -12.62 -17.01 17.54
N TRP A 20 -12.68 -16.23 16.46
CA TRP A 20 -12.54 -16.80 15.12
C TRP A 20 -11.24 -17.59 15.08
N PRO A 21 -11.25 -18.80 14.49
CA PRO A 21 -10.04 -19.62 14.43
C PRO A 21 -8.93 -18.81 13.76
N GLU A 22 -7.76 -18.74 14.40
CA GLU A 22 -6.59 -18.15 13.78
C GLU A 22 -6.28 -18.89 12.49
N GLN A 23 -6.25 -18.15 11.37
CA GLN A 23 -5.85 -18.73 10.10
C GLN A 23 -4.35 -19.07 10.17
N PRO A 24 -3.94 -20.28 9.72
CA PRO A 24 -2.55 -20.68 9.77
C PRO A 24 -1.71 -19.76 8.88
N VAL A 25 -0.68 -19.16 9.46
CA VAL A 25 0.31 -18.35 8.73
C VAL A 25 1.42 -19.28 8.23
N PRO A 26 1.77 -19.27 6.93
CA PRO A 26 2.89 -20.08 6.43
C PRO A 26 4.21 -19.69 7.10
N GLU A 27 4.95 -20.66 7.64
CA GLU A 27 6.27 -20.38 8.26
C GLU A 27 7.34 -19.97 7.25
N ASP A 28 7.23 -20.44 6.00
CA ASP A 28 8.16 -20.16 4.90
C ASP A 28 7.52 -19.23 3.87
N ALA A 29 7.85 -17.95 3.96
CA ALA A 29 7.40 -16.91 3.03
C ALA A 29 7.82 -17.17 1.58
N ALA A 30 9.00 -17.77 1.34
CA ALA A 30 9.49 -18.03 -0.01
C ALA A 30 8.71 -19.18 -0.68
N ALA A 31 8.45 -20.26 0.05
CA ALA A 31 7.61 -21.35 -0.44
C ALA A 31 6.16 -20.89 -0.69
N ALA A 32 5.61 -20.06 0.20
CA ALA A 32 4.28 -19.48 0.04
C ALA A 32 4.20 -18.56 -1.18
N ALA A 33 5.23 -17.74 -1.42
CA ALA A 33 5.33 -16.89 -2.61
C ALA A 33 5.35 -17.70 -3.92
N VAL A 34 6.11 -18.79 -3.99
CA VAL A 34 6.12 -19.67 -5.18
C VAL A 34 4.72 -20.26 -5.42
N THR A 35 4.08 -20.77 -4.37
CA THR A 35 2.71 -21.31 -4.43
C THR A 35 1.72 -20.25 -4.93
N PHE A 36 1.83 -19.01 -4.45
CA PHE A 36 1.01 -17.89 -4.94
C PHE A 36 1.15 -17.73 -6.45
N TRP A 37 2.39 -17.67 -6.97
CA TRP A 37 2.62 -17.42 -8.39
C TRP A 37 2.14 -18.57 -9.28
N GLU A 38 2.27 -19.82 -8.83
CA GLU A 38 1.69 -20.97 -9.51
C GLU A 38 0.16 -20.85 -9.63
N ALA A 39 -0.51 -20.49 -8.53
CA ALA A 39 -1.95 -20.29 -8.50
C ALA A 39 -2.40 -19.08 -9.34
N TRP A 40 -1.66 -17.97 -9.26
CA TRP A 40 -1.88 -16.77 -10.08
C TRP A 40 -1.88 -17.11 -11.57
N PHE A 41 -0.89 -17.86 -12.06
CA PHE A 41 -0.82 -18.23 -13.47
C PHE A 41 -1.96 -19.16 -13.92
N ALA A 42 -2.44 -20.03 -13.04
CA ALA A 42 -3.61 -20.84 -13.32
C ALA A 42 -4.89 -19.97 -13.42
N LEU A 43 -5.00 -18.93 -12.60
CA LEU A 43 -6.14 -18.01 -12.54
C LEU A 43 -6.07 -16.89 -13.61
N LEU A 44 -4.89 -16.60 -14.15
CA LEU A 44 -4.63 -15.46 -15.03
C LEU A 44 -5.56 -15.37 -16.27
N PRO A 45 -5.94 -16.46 -16.95
CA PRO A 45 -6.90 -16.39 -18.05
C PRO A 45 -8.28 -15.85 -17.62
N GLU A 46 -8.74 -16.24 -16.43
CA GLU A 46 -10.03 -15.80 -15.87
C GLU A 46 -9.96 -14.35 -15.40
N VAL A 47 -8.85 -13.95 -14.77
CA VAL A 47 -8.57 -12.55 -14.42
C VAL A 47 -8.59 -11.68 -15.66
N SER A 48 -7.90 -12.11 -16.73
CA SER A 48 -7.83 -11.34 -17.98
C SER A 48 -9.21 -11.19 -18.63
N ALA A 49 -10.03 -12.25 -18.62
CA ALA A 49 -11.40 -12.20 -19.12
C ALA A 49 -12.28 -11.26 -18.28
N ALA A 50 -12.24 -11.38 -16.96
CA ALA A 50 -13.00 -10.53 -16.04
C ALA A 50 -12.63 -9.03 -16.20
N LEU A 51 -11.33 -8.71 -16.34
CA LEU A 51 -10.88 -7.34 -16.59
C LEU A 51 -11.31 -6.82 -17.97
N GLY A 52 -11.26 -7.66 -19.01
CA GLY A 52 -11.75 -7.33 -20.34
C GLY A 52 -13.25 -7.04 -20.38
N ASP A 53 -14.04 -7.81 -19.63
CA ASP A 53 -15.50 -7.66 -19.49
C ASP A 53 -15.88 -6.53 -18.53
N ARG A 54 -14.91 -5.93 -17.81
CA ARG A 54 -15.12 -4.94 -16.74
C ARG A 54 -15.90 -5.49 -15.54
N GLU A 55 -15.71 -6.77 -15.23
CA GLU A 55 -16.34 -7.51 -14.13
C GLU A 55 -15.29 -8.10 -13.15
N PRO A 56 -14.39 -7.30 -12.55
CA PRO A 56 -13.31 -7.82 -11.70
C PRO A 56 -13.80 -8.60 -10.48
N HIS A 57 -15.02 -8.32 -10.00
CA HIS A 57 -15.67 -9.04 -8.91
C HIS A 57 -15.83 -10.56 -9.16
N ARG A 58 -15.79 -11.01 -10.42
CA ARG A 58 -15.88 -12.44 -10.77
C ARG A 58 -14.70 -13.26 -10.27
N VAL A 59 -13.54 -12.65 -10.06
CA VAL A 59 -12.31 -13.33 -9.62
C VAL A 59 -11.87 -12.92 -8.22
N GLU A 60 -12.61 -12.03 -7.56
CA GLU A 60 -12.25 -11.47 -6.25
C GLU A 60 -12.12 -12.56 -5.19
N HIS A 61 -13.03 -13.53 -5.16
CA HIS A 61 -12.99 -14.62 -4.20
C HIS A 61 -11.76 -15.52 -4.36
N ASP A 62 -11.41 -15.86 -5.61
CA ASP A 62 -10.26 -16.71 -5.90
C ASP A 62 -8.95 -15.97 -5.61
N LEU A 63 -8.90 -14.67 -5.90
CA LEU A 63 -7.76 -13.81 -5.54
C LEU A 63 -7.60 -13.68 -4.01
N CYS A 64 -8.68 -13.46 -3.27
CA CYS A 64 -8.65 -13.49 -1.80
C CYS A 64 -8.07 -14.82 -1.31
N THR A 65 -8.52 -15.95 -1.88
CA THR A 65 -8.07 -17.28 -1.46
C THR A 65 -6.56 -17.46 -1.65
N ILE A 66 -6.00 -17.07 -2.80
CA ILE A 66 -4.56 -17.23 -3.04
C ILE A 66 -3.71 -16.22 -2.23
N VAL A 67 -4.24 -15.02 -1.94
CA VAL A 67 -3.57 -14.03 -1.10
C VAL A 67 -3.58 -14.45 0.37
N GLU A 68 -4.70 -14.95 0.88
CA GLU A 68 -4.81 -15.48 2.24
C GLU A 68 -3.87 -16.67 2.45
N ALA A 69 -3.70 -17.51 1.44
CA ALA A 69 -2.75 -18.63 1.47
C ALA A 69 -1.29 -18.16 1.53
N LEU A 70 -0.98 -16.96 1.04
CA LEU A 70 0.33 -16.34 1.20
C LEU A 70 0.48 -15.77 2.62
N HIS A 71 -0.45 -14.92 3.05
CA HIS A 71 -0.56 -14.45 4.42
C HIS A 71 -1.94 -13.78 4.65
N PRO A 72 -2.68 -14.09 5.74
CA PRO A 72 -4.08 -13.65 5.93
C PRO A 72 -4.27 -12.14 6.18
N ARG A 73 -3.24 -11.43 6.62
CA ARG A 73 -3.24 -9.95 6.78
C ARG A 73 -2.83 -9.18 5.51
N LEU A 74 -2.50 -9.85 4.41
CA LEU A 74 -2.17 -9.15 3.17
C LEU A 74 -3.43 -8.67 2.46
N HIS A 75 -3.30 -7.53 1.78
CA HIS A 75 -4.33 -6.98 0.92
C HIS A 75 -3.81 -6.92 -0.51
N PHE A 76 -4.74 -6.93 -1.47
CA PHE A 76 -4.40 -6.80 -2.88
C PHE A 76 -5.33 -5.82 -3.60
N SER A 77 -4.86 -5.31 -4.73
CA SER A 77 -5.69 -4.61 -5.70
C SER A 77 -5.26 -4.96 -7.13
N LEU A 78 -6.24 -4.91 -8.04
CA LEU A 78 -6.02 -4.97 -9.49
C LEU A 78 -6.32 -3.59 -10.05
N ASP A 79 -5.27 -2.89 -10.46
CA ASP A 79 -5.34 -1.51 -10.91
C ASP A 79 -4.87 -1.36 -12.36
N ARG A 80 -4.98 -0.14 -12.88
CA ARG A 80 -4.34 0.23 -14.14
C ARG A 80 -2.85 0.41 -13.89
N GLY A 81 -2.03 -0.27 -14.69
CA GLY A 81 -0.57 -0.14 -14.59
C GLY A 81 -0.06 1.22 -15.07
N HIS A 82 1.14 1.57 -14.61
CA HIS A 82 1.87 2.75 -15.05
C HIS A 82 2.67 2.49 -16.33
N ARG A 83 3.33 1.32 -16.39
CA ARG A 83 4.15 0.89 -17.54
C ARG A 83 3.50 -0.27 -18.31
N ALA A 84 2.57 -0.97 -17.66
CA ALA A 84 1.79 -2.04 -18.24
C ALA A 84 0.28 -1.67 -18.29
N ILE A 85 -0.54 -2.51 -18.92
CA ILE A 85 -2.00 -2.29 -18.95
C ILE A 85 -2.59 -2.42 -17.54
N TYR A 86 -2.18 -3.45 -16.81
CA TYR A 86 -2.67 -3.78 -15.48
C TYR A 86 -1.53 -3.87 -14.48
N SER A 87 -1.87 -3.62 -13.22
CA SER A 87 -0.98 -3.84 -12.08
C SER A 87 -1.65 -4.70 -11.03
N LEU A 88 -0.92 -5.69 -10.53
CA LEU A 88 -1.28 -6.41 -9.31
C LEU A 88 -0.44 -5.83 -8.17
N VAL A 89 -1.11 -5.19 -7.22
CA VAL A 89 -0.50 -4.64 -6.01
C VAL A 89 -0.82 -5.60 -4.86
N LEU A 90 0.20 -5.99 -4.12
CA LEU A 90 0.10 -6.74 -2.88
C LEU A 90 0.71 -5.88 -1.78
N THR A 91 -0.03 -5.62 -0.71
CA THR A 91 0.35 -4.65 0.33
C THR A 91 0.15 -5.22 1.72
N GLY A 92 1.11 -4.91 2.59
CA GLY A 92 1.04 -5.19 4.03
C GLY A 92 0.44 -4.03 4.84
N GLN A 93 -0.03 -2.97 4.18
CA GLN A 93 -0.55 -1.76 4.83
C GLN A 93 0.45 -1.20 5.86
N GLU A 94 1.71 -1.08 5.45
CA GLU A 94 2.83 -0.60 6.25
C GLU A 94 3.24 -1.49 7.44
N ASP A 95 2.63 -2.67 7.62
CA ASP A 95 2.99 -3.60 8.68
C ASP A 95 4.38 -4.21 8.44
N PRO A 96 5.40 -3.90 9.29
CA PRO A 96 6.75 -4.44 9.12
C PRO A 96 6.82 -5.96 9.25
N GLU A 97 5.87 -6.59 9.95
CA GLU A 97 5.81 -8.05 10.11
C GLU A 97 5.47 -8.75 8.79
N LEU A 98 4.83 -8.05 7.86
CA LEU A 98 4.45 -8.58 6.55
C LEU A 98 5.52 -8.41 5.48
N ARG A 99 6.55 -7.60 5.75
CA ARG A 99 7.64 -7.33 4.81
C ARG A 99 8.34 -8.60 4.29
N PRO A 100 8.64 -9.62 5.13
CA PRO A 100 9.23 -10.87 4.63
C PRO A 100 8.37 -11.56 3.55
N TYR A 101 7.04 -11.46 3.64
CA TYR A 101 6.12 -12.07 2.67
C TYR A 101 6.03 -11.26 1.38
N THR A 102 5.94 -9.92 1.46
CA THR A 102 5.89 -9.09 0.25
C THR A 102 7.23 -9.08 -0.49
N ASP A 103 8.37 -9.09 0.22
CA ASP A 103 9.69 -9.21 -0.37
C ASP A 103 9.87 -10.58 -1.07
N ALA A 104 9.48 -11.67 -0.40
CA ALA A 104 9.53 -13.01 -1.00
C ALA A 104 8.62 -13.13 -2.23
N TRP A 105 7.42 -12.56 -2.15
CA TRP A 105 6.47 -12.49 -3.26
C TRP A 105 7.08 -11.76 -4.46
N LYS A 106 7.67 -10.58 -4.26
CA LYS A 106 8.28 -9.81 -5.35
C LYS A 106 9.52 -10.49 -5.92
N ALA A 107 10.33 -11.14 -5.07
CA ALA A 107 11.51 -11.87 -5.51
C ALA A 107 11.16 -13.10 -6.37
N ALA A 108 10.03 -13.76 -6.09
CA ALA A 108 9.52 -14.88 -6.86
C ALA A 108 8.69 -14.45 -8.08
N ALA A 109 8.44 -13.15 -8.25
CA ALA A 109 7.59 -12.64 -9.31
C ALA A 109 8.16 -12.93 -10.70
N PRO A 110 7.29 -13.20 -11.69
CA PRO A 110 7.72 -13.28 -13.07
C PRO A 110 8.23 -11.92 -13.57
N PRO A 111 8.98 -11.90 -14.68
CA PRO A 111 9.32 -10.65 -15.36
C PRO A 111 8.05 -9.87 -15.71
N GLU A 112 8.10 -8.55 -15.52
CA GLU A 112 7.05 -7.64 -15.96
C GLU A 112 7.02 -7.57 -17.49
N ASP A 113 5.83 -7.38 -18.05
CA ASP A 113 5.64 -7.25 -19.50
C ASP A 113 4.67 -6.10 -19.84
N ALA A 114 4.26 -6.01 -21.10
CA ALA A 114 3.35 -4.94 -21.54
C ALA A 114 1.94 -5.06 -20.92
N ILE A 115 1.57 -6.23 -20.40
CA ILE A 115 0.25 -6.51 -19.85
C ILE A 115 0.26 -6.32 -18.33
N TRP A 116 1.27 -6.87 -17.65
CA TRP A 116 1.33 -6.90 -16.19
C TRP A 116 2.61 -6.28 -15.61
N GLU A 117 2.40 -5.43 -14.61
CA GLU A 117 3.40 -5.06 -13.61
C GLU A 117 2.94 -5.48 -12.21
N TYR A 118 3.90 -5.66 -11.30
CA TYR A 118 3.66 -6.25 -9.97
C TYR A 118 4.25 -5.35 -8.90
N HIS A 119 3.51 -5.04 -7.83
CA HIS A 119 4.02 -4.17 -6.75
C HIS A 119 3.84 -4.83 -5.39
N ASP A 120 4.90 -4.81 -4.57
CA ASP A 120 4.99 -5.42 -3.23
C ASP A 120 4.55 -4.48 -2.10
N SER A 121 4.03 -3.32 -2.50
CA SER A 121 3.49 -2.25 -1.69
C SER A 121 2.75 -1.28 -2.61
N VAL A 122 1.90 -0.41 -2.07
CA VAL A 122 1.21 0.60 -2.87
C VAL A 122 2.24 1.56 -3.50
N PRO A 123 2.34 1.64 -4.84
CA PRO A 123 3.31 2.51 -5.50
C PRO A 123 2.90 3.99 -5.34
N PRO A 124 3.87 4.93 -5.44
CA PRO A 124 3.52 6.35 -5.53
C PRO A 124 2.68 6.62 -6.77
N VAL A 125 1.75 7.57 -6.67
CA VAL A 125 1.05 8.09 -7.85
C VAL A 125 2.04 8.79 -8.80
N PRO A 126 1.85 8.77 -10.13
CA PRO A 126 2.81 9.33 -11.07
C PRO A 126 3.11 10.80 -10.81
N ASP A 127 2.05 11.60 -10.67
CA ASP A 127 2.14 13.01 -10.32
C ASP A 127 1.11 13.33 -9.22
N PRO A 128 1.54 13.59 -7.97
CA PRO A 128 0.62 13.93 -6.90
C PRO A 128 -0.06 15.28 -7.13
N SER A 129 0.49 16.19 -7.95
CA SER A 129 -0.17 17.47 -8.24
C SER A 129 -1.45 17.31 -9.08
N GLU A 130 -1.60 16.20 -9.80
CA GLU A 130 -2.82 15.89 -10.58
C GLU A 130 -3.88 15.14 -9.74
N VAL A 131 -3.58 14.81 -8.49
CA VAL A 131 -4.46 14.02 -7.63
C VAL A 131 -5.37 14.92 -6.79
N THR A 132 -6.66 14.60 -6.79
CA THR A 132 -7.64 15.16 -5.86
C THR A 132 -8.23 14.05 -5.01
N VAL A 133 -8.17 14.19 -3.70
CA VAL A 133 -8.70 13.23 -2.74
C VAL A 133 -9.99 13.76 -2.10
N ASN A 134 -10.91 12.86 -1.79
CA ASN A 134 -12.12 13.22 -1.03
C ASN A 134 -11.85 12.93 0.45
N LEU A 135 -11.84 13.98 1.26
CA LEU A 135 -11.73 13.88 2.71
C LEU A 135 -13.09 14.23 3.35
N GLY A 136 -13.91 13.21 3.54
CA GLY A 136 -15.33 13.39 3.88
C GLY A 136 -16.05 14.11 2.74
N GLU A 137 -16.62 15.28 3.02
CA GLU A 137 -17.32 16.11 2.02
C GLU A 137 -16.39 17.10 1.31
N THR A 138 -15.13 17.22 1.76
CA THR A 138 -14.19 18.20 1.22
C THR A 138 -13.31 17.55 0.15
N ARG A 139 -13.20 18.19 -1.01
CA ARG A 139 -12.24 17.81 -2.05
C ARG A 139 -10.95 18.56 -1.82
N ILE A 140 -9.84 17.83 -1.70
CA ILE A 140 -8.52 18.40 -1.49
C ILE A 140 -7.66 18.06 -2.70
N ALA A 141 -7.18 19.09 -3.40
CA ALA A 141 -6.17 18.93 -4.42
C ALA A 141 -4.81 18.77 -3.73
N LEU A 142 -4.10 17.68 -4.02
CA LEU A 142 -2.78 17.46 -3.43
C LEU A 142 -1.75 18.50 -3.91
N ALA A 143 -2.00 19.16 -5.05
CA ALA A 143 -1.22 20.31 -5.52
C ALA A 143 -1.17 21.50 -4.54
N ASP A 144 -2.14 21.63 -3.64
CA ASP A 144 -2.20 22.72 -2.65
C ASP A 144 -1.47 22.35 -1.34
N VAL A 145 -1.02 21.11 -1.21
CA VAL A 145 -0.24 20.66 -0.05
C VAL A 145 1.17 21.22 -0.14
N ARG A 146 1.64 21.76 0.98
CA ARG A 146 3.01 22.21 1.16
C ARG A 146 3.64 21.47 2.31
N VAL A 147 4.93 21.19 2.20
CA VAL A 147 5.67 20.46 3.22
C VAL A 147 6.97 21.15 3.55
N THR A 148 7.45 21.01 4.77
CA THR A 148 8.87 21.26 5.07
C THR A 148 9.53 19.93 5.40
N ALA A 149 10.81 19.79 5.02
CA ALA A 149 11.56 18.56 5.12
C ALA A 149 12.85 18.82 5.90
N LYS A 150 13.06 18.09 6.99
CA LYS A 150 14.30 18.10 7.75
C LYS A 150 14.95 16.73 7.65
N VAL A 151 16.04 16.66 6.91
CA VAL A 151 16.79 15.42 6.71
C VAL A 151 17.59 15.08 7.97
N ASP A 152 17.50 13.82 8.39
CA ASP A 152 18.42 13.18 9.32
C ASP A 152 19.32 12.23 8.52
N ASP A 153 20.50 12.73 8.12
CA ASP A 153 21.48 11.96 7.34
C ASP A 153 21.97 10.72 8.09
N SER A 154 21.97 10.75 9.43
CA SER A 154 22.45 9.64 10.25
C SER A 154 21.46 8.48 10.28
N ALA A 155 20.16 8.79 10.30
CA ALA A 155 19.08 7.82 10.22
C ALA A 155 18.68 7.47 8.78
N GLY A 156 19.11 8.27 7.79
CA GLY A 156 18.67 8.14 6.41
C GLY A 156 17.18 8.39 6.23
N ARG A 157 16.61 9.25 7.09
CA ARG A 157 15.17 9.57 7.18
C ARG A 157 14.94 11.08 7.06
N VAL A 158 13.68 11.46 6.85
CA VAL A 158 13.24 12.86 6.80
C VAL A 158 12.06 13.08 7.75
N ASP A 159 12.19 14.07 8.63
CA ASP A 159 11.07 14.59 9.39
C ASP A 159 10.31 15.58 8.51
N VAL A 160 8.99 15.47 8.46
CA VAL A 160 8.14 16.25 7.55
C VAL A 160 7.09 17.00 8.36
N THR A 161 6.91 18.28 8.06
CA THR A 161 5.68 18.97 8.45
C THR A 161 4.80 19.19 7.23
N VAL A 162 3.49 19.03 7.41
CA VAL A 162 2.49 19.11 6.34
C VAL A 162 1.57 20.30 6.62
N PHE A 163 1.39 21.13 5.60
CA PHE A 163 0.50 22.28 5.59
C PHE A 163 -0.47 22.18 4.42
N HIS A 164 -1.71 22.61 4.66
CA HIS A 164 -2.69 22.85 3.61
C HIS A 164 -3.52 24.10 3.96
N PRO A 165 -3.86 24.98 3.00
CA PRO A 165 -4.60 26.22 3.29
C PRO A 165 -5.93 26.01 4.02
N LEU A 166 -6.64 24.92 3.73
CA LEU A 166 -7.94 24.59 4.36
C LEU A 166 -7.83 23.83 5.69
N ILE A 167 -6.63 23.62 6.24
CA ILE A 167 -6.44 22.68 7.36
C ILE A 167 -7.25 23.03 8.61
N GLU A 168 -7.43 24.32 8.88
CA GLU A 168 -8.22 24.80 10.02
C GLU A 168 -9.73 24.55 9.83
N GLU A 169 -10.20 24.46 8.59
CA GLU A 169 -11.58 24.18 8.24
C GLU A 169 -11.90 22.67 8.29
N LEU A 170 -10.87 21.82 8.25
CA LEU A 170 -11.04 20.37 8.30
C LEU A 170 -11.43 19.90 9.70
N ARG A 171 -12.32 18.89 9.74
CA ARG A 171 -12.69 18.17 10.97
C ARG A 171 -11.49 17.44 11.57
N PRO A 172 -11.42 17.24 12.89
CA PRO A 172 -10.28 16.60 13.54
C PRO A 172 -9.90 15.24 12.94
N GLU A 173 -10.86 14.39 12.62
CA GLU A 173 -10.62 13.05 12.05
C GLU A 173 -10.00 13.16 10.65
N THR A 174 -10.40 14.18 9.91
CA THR A 174 -9.90 14.48 8.56
C THR A 174 -8.47 15.04 8.57
N ARG A 175 -8.11 15.78 9.63
CA ARG A 175 -6.75 16.32 9.79
C ARG A 175 -5.70 15.20 9.90
N THR A 176 -6.00 14.12 10.63
CA THR A 176 -5.08 12.98 10.74
C THR A 176 -4.82 12.33 9.38
N THR A 177 -5.87 12.09 8.58
CA THR A 177 -5.70 11.58 7.22
C THR A 177 -4.91 12.54 6.35
N MET A 178 -5.13 13.85 6.49
CA MET A 178 -4.41 14.88 5.74
C MET A 178 -2.91 14.93 6.05
N THR A 179 -2.49 14.43 7.21
CA THR A 179 -1.07 14.36 7.60
C THR A 179 -0.29 13.34 6.77
N PHE A 180 -0.87 12.16 6.51
CA PHE A 180 -0.13 11.03 5.92
C PHE A 180 -0.50 10.78 4.47
N LEU A 181 -1.79 10.88 4.11
CA LEU A 181 -2.29 10.56 2.77
C LEU A 181 -1.52 11.27 1.63
N PRO A 182 -1.20 12.58 1.70
CA PRO A 182 -0.42 13.22 0.66
C PRO A 182 1.00 12.66 0.54
N LEU A 183 1.61 12.24 1.66
CA LEU A 183 2.96 11.67 1.69
C LEU A 183 2.96 10.26 1.10
N ASP A 184 1.97 9.44 1.45
CA ASP A 184 1.83 8.07 0.94
C ASP A 184 1.56 8.08 -0.56
N ALA A 185 0.66 8.95 -1.03
CA ALA A 185 0.43 9.15 -2.46
C ALA A 185 1.71 9.59 -3.19
N THR A 186 2.55 10.40 -2.53
CA THR A 186 3.75 10.97 -3.13
C THR A 186 4.91 9.98 -3.18
N LEU A 187 5.14 9.23 -2.11
CA LEU A 187 6.32 8.38 -1.93
C LEU A 187 6.03 6.91 -2.21
N GLY A 188 4.76 6.50 -2.10
CA GLY A 188 4.38 5.10 -2.03
C GLY A 188 4.63 4.53 -0.64
N GLU A 189 3.90 3.48 -0.30
CA GLU A 189 3.88 2.86 1.02
C GLU A 189 5.29 2.45 1.50
N ARG A 190 6.05 1.78 0.64
CA ARG A 190 7.38 1.29 1.03
C ARG A 190 8.36 2.41 1.34
N VAL A 191 8.47 3.39 0.46
CA VAL A 191 9.41 4.50 0.64
C VAL A 191 8.97 5.37 1.82
N ALA A 192 7.67 5.59 2.00
CA ALA A 192 7.12 6.29 3.15
C ALA A 192 7.55 5.61 4.46
N ALA A 193 7.29 4.30 4.62
CA ALA A 193 7.65 3.55 5.82
C ALA A 193 9.17 3.53 6.11
N GLU A 194 9.99 3.43 5.06
CA GLU A 194 11.45 3.40 5.19
C GLU A 194 12.06 4.77 5.49
N ARG A 195 11.51 5.85 4.91
CA ARG A 195 12.18 7.17 4.86
C ARG A 195 11.53 8.25 5.70
N LEU A 196 10.24 8.16 6.01
CA LEU A 196 9.62 9.14 6.89
C LEU A 196 10.04 8.90 8.34
N GLY A 197 10.38 9.99 9.02
CA GLY A 197 10.61 10.04 10.45
C GLY A 197 9.37 10.57 11.16
N LYS A 198 9.55 11.66 11.90
CA LYS A 198 8.46 12.39 12.56
C LYS A 198 7.63 13.13 11.49
N VAL A 199 6.32 12.91 11.50
CA VAL A 199 5.39 13.66 10.65
C VAL A 199 4.45 14.48 11.52
N GLU A 200 4.34 15.78 11.23
CA GLU A 200 3.48 16.71 11.95
C GLU A 200 2.60 17.52 11.00
N LEU A 201 1.40 17.83 11.43
CA LEU A 201 0.51 18.75 10.74
C LEU A 201 0.64 20.15 11.34
N VAL A 202 0.81 21.17 10.50
CA VAL A 202 0.88 22.58 10.91
C VAL A 202 -0.28 23.37 10.32
N THR A 203 -0.77 24.37 11.08
CA THR A 203 -1.88 25.23 10.68
C THR A 203 -1.44 26.53 10.02
N GLU A 204 -0.15 26.87 10.13
CA GLU A 204 0.43 28.07 9.53
C GLU A 204 1.44 27.68 8.47
N ALA A 205 1.48 28.46 7.38
CA ALA A 205 2.50 28.29 6.35
C ALA A 205 3.89 28.61 6.91
N GLN A 206 4.89 27.86 6.45
CA GLN A 206 6.28 28.01 6.87
C GLN A 206 7.13 28.51 5.70
N ASP A 207 8.20 29.24 6.00
CA ASP A 207 9.20 29.62 4.99
C ASP A 207 9.93 28.37 4.46
N GLY A 208 10.27 28.38 3.17
CA GLY A 208 10.99 27.27 2.54
C GLY A 208 10.14 26.02 2.31
N GLN A 209 8.82 26.18 2.24
CA GLN A 209 7.91 25.10 1.87
C GLN A 209 8.21 24.53 0.49
N LEU A 210 8.18 23.21 0.41
CA LEU A 210 8.30 22.39 -0.78
C LEU A 210 6.91 21.95 -1.25
N THR A 211 6.80 21.71 -2.54
CA THR A 211 5.76 20.87 -3.13
C THR A 211 6.00 19.39 -2.82
N LEU A 212 4.98 18.57 -3.03
CA LEU A 212 5.09 17.11 -2.89
C LEU A 212 6.11 16.50 -3.86
N LEU A 213 6.22 17.03 -5.09
CA LEU A 213 7.22 16.57 -6.06
C LEU A 213 8.65 16.89 -5.59
N GLU A 214 8.89 18.08 -5.07
CA GLU A 214 10.19 18.44 -4.49
C GLU A 214 10.54 17.59 -3.27
N LEU A 215 9.55 17.22 -2.43
CA LEU A 215 9.76 16.25 -1.36
C LEU A 215 10.19 14.89 -1.89
N ARG A 216 9.54 14.38 -2.95
CA ARG A 216 9.92 13.12 -3.59
C ARG A 216 11.38 13.15 -4.05
N GLU A 217 11.84 14.26 -4.61
CA GLU A 217 13.25 14.46 -5.00
C GLU A 217 14.21 14.52 -3.81
N VAL A 218 13.80 15.16 -2.70
CA VAL A 218 14.58 15.15 -1.45
C VAL A 218 14.76 13.72 -0.94
N VAL A 219 13.67 12.97 -0.83
CA VAL A 219 13.68 11.58 -0.35
C VAL A 219 14.48 10.66 -1.28
N GLY A 220 14.34 10.81 -2.59
CA GLY A 220 15.08 10.00 -3.57
C GLY A 220 16.60 10.18 -3.51
N ARG A 221 17.08 11.31 -2.96
CA ARG A 221 18.52 11.55 -2.73
C ARG A 221 19.04 10.86 -1.47
N LEU A 222 18.18 10.44 -0.54
CA LEU A 222 18.57 9.73 0.68
C LEU A 222 19.02 8.29 0.35
N GLY A 223 20.30 8.14 0.00
CA GLY A 223 20.91 6.84 -0.33
C GLY A 223 21.50 6.74 -1.75
N SER A 224 21.36 7.77 -2.57
CA SER A 224 22.21 7.90 -3.77
C SER A 224 23.60 8.37 -3.31
N PRO A 225 24.70 7.66 -3.62
CA PRO A 225 26.03 8.17 -3.30
C PRO A 225 26.17 9.54 -3.98
N THR A 226 26.47 10.58 -3.20
CA THR A 226 26.87 11.87 -3.76
C THR A 226 28.01 11.59 -4.73
N PRO A 227 27.96 12.01 -6.01
CA PRO A 227 29.12 11.91 -6.88
C PRO A 227 30.22 12.75 -6.23
N GLY A 228 31.14 12.05 -5.56
CA GLY A 228 32.26 12.66 -4.84
C GLY A 228 33.03 13.51 -5.83
N ASN A 229 33.26 14.75 -5.44
CA ASN A 229 34.07 15.71 -6.18
C ASN A 229 35.41 15.02 -6.52
N VAL A 230 35.58 14.57 -7.76
CA VAL A 230 36.84 14.02 -8.24
C VAL A 230 37.80 15.19 -8.30
N GLY A 231 38.59 15.34 -7.23
CA GLY A 231 39.70 16.27 -7.18
C GLY A 231 40.60 16.01 -8.37
N THR A 232 40.78 17.05 -9.18
CA THR A 232 41.76 17.10 -10.26
C THR A 232 43.14 16.77 -9.67
N PRO A 233 43.86 15.75 -10.17
CA PRO A 233 45.27 15.61 -9.84
C PRO A 233 46.08 16.62 -10.65
N ASP A 234 47.02 17.28 -9.97
CA ASP A 234 48.09 18.12 -10.53
C ASP A 234 48.97 17.36 -11.54
#